data_AF-A0A2E8KY85-F1
#
_entry.id   AF-A0A2E8KY85-F1
#
_cell.length_a   1.000
_cell.length_b   1.000
_cell.length_c   1.000
_cell.angle_alpha   90.00
_cell.angle_beta   90.00
_cell.angle_gamma   90.00
#
_symmetry.space_group_name_H-M   'P 1'
#
loop_
_entity.id
_entity.type
_entity.pdbx_description
1 polymer ?
#
loop_
_entity_poly.entity_id
_entity_poly.type
_entity_poly.pdbx_seq_one_letter_code
_entity_poly.pdbx_strand_id
1 'polypeptide(L)'
;MTYRLLHANHFWVPLSTLVVITMMGCNSQGNAELGIDQRSYNLGGIGAFGEMVDAGVKKLALSAALSPENMDAIVEEAARIAKRNNVEIYRENDFLVTDLFPASITEGKHVLVIYKGETRQEYLDLKIRKGQLVASNQYTGEARKEIARQFGAMLSYPEWKIDGLIGNNSSG
;
A
#
# COMPACT_ATOMS: atom_id res chain seq x y z
N MET A 1 30.80 65.62 -43.40
CA MET A 1 31.54 66.28 -42.31
C MET A 1 30.89 65.87 -41.00
N THR A 2 31.69 65.25 -40.12
CA THR A 2 31.49 65.03 -38.67
C THR A 2 30.26 64.26 -38.16
N TYR A 3 30.52 63.02 -37.75
CA TYR A 3 29.82 62.32 -36.67
C TYR A 3 30.13 63.01 -35.32
N ARG A 4 29.15 63.03 -34.40
CA ARG A 4 29.43 63.20 -32.96
C ARG A 4 28.43 62.41 -32.12
N LEU A 5 29.00 61.60 -31.23
CA LEU A 5 28.38 60.67 -30.29
C LEU A 5 28.02 61.36 -28.95
N LEU A 6 27.07 60.73 -28.25
CA LEU A 6 26.81 60.70 -26.78
C LEU A 6 26.06 61.87 -26.11
N HIS A 7 24.92 61.53 -25.49
CA HIS A 7 24.59 61.73 -24.06
C HIS A 7 23.21 61.06 -23.79
N ALA A 8 23.15 59.92 -23.10
CA ALA A 8 23.04 59.78 -21.64
C ALA A 8 21.60 59.87 -21.10
N ASN A 9 21.10 58.71 -20.66
CA ASN A 9 19.97 58.41 -19.79
C ASN A 9 19.36 59.57 -18.98
N HIS A 10 18.03 59.69 -18.98
CA HIS A 10 17.27 59.94 -17.75
C HIS A 10 15.88 59.31 -17.84
N PHE A 11 15.77 58.13 -17.24
CA PHE A 11 14.55 57.36 -16.99
C PHE A 11 13.87 57.98 -15.76
N TRP A 12 12.63 58.46 -15.89
CA TRP A 12 11.83 58.94 -14.76
C TRP A 12 10.42 58.34 -14.85
N VAL A 13 10.18 57.28 -14.09
CA VAL A 13 8.85 56.71 -13.87
C VAL A 13 8.34 57.32 -12.55
N PRO A 14 7.27 58.14 -12.55
CA PRO A 14 6.72 58.65 -11.31
C PRO A 14 6.12 57.51 -10.50
N LEU A 15 6.69 57.35 -9.32
CA LEU A 15 6.35 56.48 -8.22
C LEU A 15 4.93 56.83 -7.70
N SER A 16 3.93 56.03 -8.04
CA SER A 16 2.61 56.09 -7.38
C SER A 16 1.88 54.76 -7.54
N THR A 17 2.54 53.65 -7.20
CA THR A 17 1.86 52.37 -7.01
C THR A 17 1.07 52.49 -5.71
N LEU A 18 -0.24 52.71 -5.83
CA LEU A 18 -1.18 52.61 -4.73
C LEU A 18 -1.18 51.16 -4.23
N VAL A 19 -0.38 50.86 -3.21
CA VAL A 19 -0.37 49.55 -2.56
C VAL A 19 -1.60 49.46 -1.67
N VAL A 20 -2.65 48.84 -2.19
CA VAL A 20 -3.82 48.44 -1.39
C VAL A 20 -3.38 47.24 -0.55
N ILE A 21 -3.00 47.49 0.71
CA ILE A 21 -2.76 46.44 1.69
C ILE A 21 -4.15 45.93 2.13
N THR A 22 -4.64 44.88 1.48
CA THR A 22 -5.72 44.06 2.03
C THR A 22 -5.24 43.45 3.33
N MET A 23 -5.74 43.96 4.46
CA MET A 23 -5.60 43.28 5.76
C MET A 23 -6.33 41.94 5.66
N MET A 24 -5.57 40.87 5.39
CA MET A 24 -6.02 39.51 5.68
C MET A 24 -6.26 39.46 7.18
N GLY A 25 -7.54 39.46 7.57
CA GLY A 25 -7.94 39.10 8.92
C GLY A 25 -7.33 37.74 9.24
N CYS A 26 -6.59 37.66 10.35
CA CYS A 26 -6.27 36.38 10.95
C CYS A 26 -7.61 35.72 11.33
N ASN A 27 -8.11 34.86 10.45
CA ASN A 27 -9.05 33.84 10.87
C ASN A 27 -8.33 33.04 11.95
N SER A 28 -8.92 33.03 13.15
CA SER A 28 -8.51 32.19 14.26
C SER A 28 -8.21 30.81 13.71
N GLN A 29 -6.93 30.41 13.74
CA GLN A 29 -6.53 29.04 13.49
C GLN A 29 -7.15 28.21 14.62
N GLY A 30 -8.38 27.74 14.39
CA GLY A 30 -8.90 26.60 15.13
C GLY A 30 -7.87 25.48 14.97
N ASN A 31 -7.50 24.85 16.07
CA ASN A 31 -6.63 23.67 16.04
C ASN A 31 -7.21 22.70 15.00
N ALA A 32 -6.59 22.63 13.83
CA ALA A 32 -6.90 21.62 12.85
C ALA A 32 -6.59 20.29 13.54
N GLU A 33 -7.62 19.48 13.78
CA GLU A 33 -7.45 18.14 14.31
C GLU A 33 -6.46 17.42 13.38
N LEU A 34 -5.29 17.04 13.90
CA LEU A 34 -4.25 16.38 13.11
C LEU A 34 -4.71 14.95 12.79
N GLY A 35 -5.55 14.82 11.76
CA GLY A 35 -5.99 13.54 11.24
C GLY A 35 -4.83 12.77 10.61
N ILE A 36 -4.83 11.45 10.75
CA ILE A 36 -3.87 10.59 10.04
C ILE A 36 -4.24 10.61 8.55
N ASP A 37 -3.30 11.06 7.71
CA ASP A 37 -3.44 10.92 6.26
C ASP A 37 -3.37 9.44 5.87
N GLN A 38 -4.53 8.86 5.51
CA GLN A 38 -4.66 7.44 5.24
C GLN A 38 -3.85 6.99 4.02
N ARG A 39 -3.69 7.87 3.03
CA ARG A 39 -2.88 7.57 1.84
C ARG A 39 -1.42 7.36 2.24
N SER A 40 -0.84 8.30 3.00
CA SER A 40 0.54 8.20 3.49
C SER A 40 0.71 7.04 4.45
N TYR A 41 -0.27 6.78 5.33
CA TYR A 41 -0.23 5.62 6.24
C TYR A 41 -0.13 4.30 5.47
N ASN A 42 -0.98 4.10 4.46
CA ASN A 42 -1.00 2.87 3.66
C ASN A 42 0.28 2.70 2.83
N LEU A 43 0.75 3.77 2.17
CA LEU A 43 2.00 3.75 1.40
C LEU A 43 3.23 3.52 2.29
N GLY A 44 3.23 4.09 3.49
CA GLY A 44 4.26 3.84 4.52
C GLY A 44 4.30 2.37 4.93
N GLY A 45 3.13 1.76 5.17
CA GLY A 45 3.02 0.32 5.47
C GLY A 45 3.57 -0.57 4.35
N ILE A 46 3.25 -0.25 3.09
CA ILE A 46 3.81 -0.95 1.92
C ILE A 46 5.33 -0.79 1.87
N GLY A 47 5.84 0.41 2.16
CA GLY A 47 7.27 0.68 2.25
C GLY A 47 7.97 -0.19 3.30
N ALA A 48 7.44 -0.22 4.52
CA ALA A 48 8.02 -0.99 5.62
C ALA A 48 7.99 -2.50 5.34
N PHE A 49 6.88 -3.03 4.83
CA PHE A 49 6.80 -4.45 4.46
C PHE A 49 7.66 -4.81 3.26
N GLY A 50 7.81 -3.90 2.29
CA GLY A 50 8.75 -4.07 1.19
C GLY A 50 10.18 -4.24 1.66
N GLU A 51 10.64 -3.42 2.61
CA GLU A 51 11.97 -3.56 3.22
C GLU A 51 12.14 -4.92 3.92
N MET A 52 11.13 -5.37 4.68
CA MET A 52 11.17 -6.67 5.33
C MET A 52 11.24 -7.84 4.34
N VAL A 53 10.59 -7.71 3.18
CA VAL A 53 10.67 -8.72 2.11
C VAL A 53 12.03 -8.68 1.42
N ASP A 54 12.58 -7.49 1.15
CA ASP A 54 13.90 -7.35 0.53
C ASP A 54 15.01 -7.94 1.39
N ALA A 55 14.95 -7.67 2.70
CA ALA A 55 15.88 -8.20 3.70
C ALA A 55 15.72 -9.71 3.96
N GLY A 56 14.70 -10.36 3.39
CA GLY A 56 14.42 -11.79 3.60
C GLY A 56 13.81 -12.13 4.96
N VAL A 57 13.40 -11.13 5.75
CA VAL A 57 12.68 -11.33 7.02
C VAL A 57 11.28 -11.86 6.76
N LYS A 58 10.63 -11.37 5.69
CA LYS A 58 9.36 -11.88 5.21
C LYS A 58 9.55 -12.53 3.85
N LYS A 59 8.99 -13.72 3.66
CA LYS A 59 8.89 -14.33 2.33
C LYS A 59 7.86 -13.59 1.48
N LEU A 60 6.67 -13.37 2.03
CA LEU A 60 5.56 -12.62 1.42
C LEU A 60 4.96 -11.66 2.45
N ALA A 61 4.50 -10.50 1.99
CA ALA A 61 3.74 -9.56 2.81
C ALA A 61 2.47 -9.08 2.09
N LEU A 62 1.55 -8.49 2.86
CA LEU A 62 0.26 -8.00 2.40
C LEU A 62 0.12 -6.52 2.78
N SER A 63 -0.39 -5.70 1.88
CA SER A 63 -0.87 -4.36 2.25
C SER A 63 -2.14 -4.44 3.11
N ALA A 64 -2.60 -3.29 3.60
CA ALA A 64 -3.98 -3.18 4.06
C ALA A 64 -4.97 -3.62 2.97
N ALA A 65 -6.08 -4.24 3.38
CA ALA A 65 -7.20 -4.52 2.52
C ALA A 65 -8.03 -3.25 2.31
N LEU A 66 -8.13 -2.78 1.08
CA LEU A 66 -8.77 -1.52 0.70
C LEU A 66 -9.92 -1.77 -0.26
N SER A 67 -10.88 -0.84 -0.35
CA SER A 67 -11.85 -0.88 -1.44
C SER A 67 -11.13 -0.77 -2.80
N PRO A 68 -11.74 -1.23 -3.89
CA PRO A 68 -11.17 -1.09 -5.24
C PRO A 68 -10.73 0.35 -5.55
N GLU A 69 -11.55 1.34 -5.21
CA GLU A 69 -11.30 2.76 -5.48
C GLU A 69 -10.10 3.29 -4.68
N ASN A 70 -10.02 2.93 -3.41
CA ASN A 70 -8.89 3.31 -2.56
C ASN A 70 -7.59 2.62 -2.99
N MET A 71 -7.67 1.40 -3.53
CA MET A 71 -6.53 0.72 -4.12
C MET A 71 -6.07 1.40 -5.42
N ASP A 72 -7.00 1.77 -6.30
CA ASP A 72 -6.72 2.51 -7.53
C ASP A 72 -5.99 3.83 -7.24
N ALA A 73 -6.39 4.52 -6.17
CA ALA A 73 -5.78 5.79 -5.75
C ALA A 73 -4.32 5.67 -5.28
N ILE A 74 -3.83 4.47 -4.94
CA ILE A 74 -2.47 4.27 -4.41
C ILE A 74 -1.59 3.33 -5.21
N VAL A 75 -2.14 2.47 -6.08
CA VAL A 75 -1.40 1.37 -6.70
C VAL A 75 -0.20 1.83 -7.54
N GLU A 76 -0.31 2.97 -8.22
CA GLU A 76 0.80 3.53 -9.00
C GLU A 76 1.96 3.97 -8.10
N GLU A 77 1.67 4.65 -6.99
CA GLU A 77 2.70 5.06 -6.03
C GLU A 77 3.27 3.87 -5.25
N ALA A 78 2.41 2.89 -4.92
CA ALA A 78 2.84 1.63 -4.32
C ALA A 78 3.86 0.89 -5.21
N ALA A 79 3.67 0.91 -6.54
CA ALA A 79 4.62 0.32 -7.49
C ALA A 79 5.99 1.04 -7.46
N ARG A 80 6.00 2.37 -7.32
CA ARG A 80 7.25 3.14 -7.17
C ARG A 80 7.97 2.81 -5.87
N ILE A 81 7.23 2.69 -4.77
CA ILE A 81 7.75 2.28 -3.47
C ILE A 81 8.31 0.85 -3.52
N ALA A 82 7.59 -0.08 -4.12
CA ALA A 82 8.03 -1.46 -4.30
C ALA A 82 9.37 -1.52 -5.06
N LYS A 83 9.46 -0.80 -6.18
CA LYS A 83 10.70 -0.68 -6.96
C LYS A 83 11.87 -0.13 -6.13
N ARG A 84 11.64 0.91 -5.32
CA ARG A 84 12.68 1.49 -4.44
C ARG A 84 13.19 0.47 -3.42
N ASN A 85 12.31 -0.42 -2.95
CA ASN A 85 12.62 -1.45 -1.99
C ASN A 85 13.03 -2.78 -2.65
N ASN A 86 13.33 -2.82 -3.95
CA ASN A 86 13.73 -4.05 -4.68
C ASN A 86 12.75 -5.23 -4.54
N VAL A 87 11.45 -4.93 -4.44
CA VAL A 87 10.36 -5.91 -4.39
C VAL A 87 9.37 -5.68 -5.52
N GLU A 88 8.55 -6.69 -5.78
CA GLU A 88 7.44 -6.64 -6.71
C GLU A 88 6.11 -6.59 -5.94
N ILE A 89 5.06 -6.12 -6.62
CA ILE A 89 3.69 -6.14 -6.11
C ILE A 89 2.72 -6.77 -7.09
N TYR A 90 1.76 -7.51 -6.56
CA TYR A 90 0.63 -8.08 -7.30
C TYR A 90 -0.67 -7.64 -6.64
N ARG A 91 -1.58 -7.04 -7.42
CA ARG A 91 -2.92 -6.70 -6.95
C ARG A 91 -3.77 -7.96 -6.89
N GLU A 92 -4.11 -8.36 -5.68
CA GLU A 92 -5.01 -9.46 -5.38
C GLU A 92 -6.43 -8.92 -5.17
N ASN A 93 -7.36 -9.44 -5.97
CA ASN A 93 -8.78 -9.09 -5.96
C ASN A 93 -9.70 -10.32 -5.77
N ASP A 94 -9.12 -11.52 -5.69
CA ASP A 94 -9.77 -12.78 -5.34
C ASP A 94 -8.94 -13.46 -4.25
N PHE A 95 -8.99 -12.89 -3.04
CA PHE A 95 -8.05 -13.22 -1.98
C PHE A 95 -8.06 -14.69 -1.56
N LEU A 96 -6.88 -15.23 -1.21
CA LEU A 96 -6.74 -16.56 -0.61
C LEU A 96 -7.36 -16.60 0.80
N VAL A 97 -8.68 -16.77 0.86
CA VAL A 97 -9.42 -16.94 2.14
C VAL A 97 -9.08 -18.29 2.74
N THR A 98 -8.59 -18.32 3.97
CA THR A 98 -8.27 -19.54 4.74
C THR A 98 -8.64 -19.31 6.20
N ASP A 99 -8.45 -20.32 7.06
CA ASP A 99 -8.66 -20.17 8.51
C ASP A 99 -7.62 -19.26 9.18
N LEU A 100 -6.67 -18.69 8.45
CA LEU A 100 -5.71 -17.77 9.02
C LEU A 100 -6.34 -16.41 9.37
N PHE A 101 -7.36 -15.98 8.60
CA PHE A 101 -8.05 -14.70 8.78
C PHE A 101 -9.55 -14.83 8.49
N PRO A 102 -10.43 -14.09 9.19
CA PRO A 102 -11.84 -14.01 8.82
C PRO A 102 -12.04 -13.53 7.38
N ALA A 103 -12.95 -14.18 6.64
CA ALA A 103 -13.26 -13.83 5.25
C ALA A 103 -13.72 -12.37 5.07
N SER A 104 -14.41 -11.83 6.08
CA SER A 104 -14.91 -10.45 6.11
C SER A 104 -13.82 -9.38 6.04
N ILE A 105 -12.56 -9.73 6.33
CA ILE A 105 -11.45 -8.79 6.22
C ILE A 105 -11.21 -8.40 4.75
N THR A 106 -11.35 -9.34 3.82
CA THR A 106 -11.02 -9.18 2.40
C THR A 106 -12.24 -9.19 1.47
N GLU A 107 -13.44 -9.42 1.99
CA GLU A 107 -14.68 -9.35 1.22
C GLU A 107 -14.86 -7.97 0.57
N GLY A 108 -15.01 -7.96 -0.77
CA GLY A 108 -15.15 -6.74 -1.56
C GLY A 108 -13.93 -5.81 -1.55
N LYS A 109 -12.76 -6.30 -1.12
CA LYS A 109 -11.53 -5.52 -1.00
C LYS A 109 -10.41 -6.09 -1.84
N HIS A 110 -9.45 -5.24 -2.16
CA HIS A 110 -8.19 -5.59 -2.80
C HIS A 110 -7.03 -5.48 -1.82
N VAL A 111 -6.01 -6.29 -2.05
CA VAL A 111 -4.76 -6.32 -1.29
C VAL A 111 -3.60 -6.31 -2.28
N LEU A 112 -2.49 -5.64 -1.94
CA LEU A 112 -1.24 -5.83 -2.66
C LEU A 112 -0.44 -6.93 -1.97
N VAL A 113 -0.12 -7.98 -2.72
CA VAL A 113 0.87 -8.98 -2.34
C VAL A 113 2.25 -8.42 -2.67
N ILE A 114 3.13 -8.33 -1.68
CA ILE A 114 4.49 -7.81 -1.78
C ILE A 114 5.45 -8.98 -1.69
N TYR A 115 6.32 -9.16 -2.69
CA TYR A 115 7.12 -10.38 -2.84
C TYR A 115 8.42 -10.15 -3.64
N LYS A 116 9.28 -11.18 -3.70
CA LYS A 116 10.41 -11.28 -4.63
C LYS A 116 10.42 -12.62 -5.37
N GLY A 117 10.82 -12.58 -6.64
CA GLY A 117 11.06 -13.77 -7.45
C GLY A 117 9.85 -14.70 -7.53
N GLU A 118 10.08 -16.00 -7.36
CA GLU A 118 9.07 -17.04 -7.56
C GLU A 118 7.99 -17.09 -6.46
N THR A 119 8.13 -16.30 -5.40
CA THR A 119 7.18 -16.28 -4.28
C THR A 119 5.74 -15.96 -4.72
N ARG A 120 5.56 -15.14 -5.77
CA ARG A 120 4.22 -14.91 -6.34
C ARG A 120 3.65 -16.18 -6.93
N GLN A 121 4.45 -16.97 -7.65
CA GLN A 121 3.98 -18.21 -8.26
C GLN A 121 3.59 -19.21 -7.17
N GLU A 122 4.38 -19.36 -6.12
CA GLU A 122 4.02 -20.23 -4.98
C GLU A 122 2.68 -19.83 -4.34
N TYR A 123 2.41 -18.53 -4.22
CA TYR A 123 1.14 -18.03 -3.68
C TYR A 123 -0.03 -18.39 -4.60
N LEU A 124 0.14 -18.21 -5.93
CA LEU A 124 -0.85 -18.59 -6.92
C LEU A 124 -1.08 -20.10 -6.97
N ASP A 125 -0.03 -20.91 -6.84
CA ASP A 125 -0.11 -22.36 -6.80
C ASP A 125 -0.87 -22.82 -5.55
N LEU A 126 -0.67 -22.16 -4.41
CA LEU A 126 -1.45 -22.41 -3.20
C LEU A 126 -2.94 -22.10 -3.39
N LYS A 127 -3.27 -21.01 -4.11
CA LYS A 127 -4.66 -20.71 -4.50
C LYS A 127 -5.23 -21.79 -5.41
N ILE A 128 -4.48 -22.24 -6.42
CA ILE A 128 -4.90 -23.30 -7.35
C ILE A 128 -5.17 -24.60 -6.58
N ARG A 129 -4.26 -24.99 -5.68
CA ARG A 129 -4.41 -26.18 -4.84
C ARG A 129 -5.67 -26.12 -3.98
N LYS A 130 -5.94 -24.97 -3.34
CA LYS A 130 -7.19 -24.75 -2.61
C LYS A 130 -8.39 -24.92 -3.55
N GLY A 131 -8.37 -24.29 -4.73
CA GLY A 131 -9.44 -24.38 -5.72
C GLY A 131 -9.73 -25.82 -6.14
N GLN A 132 -8.69 -26.64 -6.37
CA GLN A 132 -8.82 -28.06 -6.69
C GLN A 132 -9.48 -28.85 -5.56
N LEU A 133 -9.07 -28.62 -4.31
CA LEU A 133 -9.69 -29.26 -3.13
C LEU A 133 -11.16 -28.87 -2.95
N VAL A 134 -11.52 -27.62 -3.26
CA VAL A 134 -12.92 -27.18 -3.24
C VAL A 134 -13.71 -27.89 -4.34
N ALA A 135 -13.17 -27.93 -5.56
CA ALA A 135 -13.83 -28.58 -6.71
C ALA A 135 -14.02 -30.10 -6.51
N SER A 136 -13.12 -30.76 -5.78
CA SER A 136 -13.24 -32.19 -5.43
C SER A 136 -14.00 -32.46 -4.13
N ASN A 137 -14.56 -31.43 -3.48
CA ASN A 137 -15.23 -31.53 -2.18
C ASN A 137 -14.34 -32.13 -1.07
N GLN A 138 -13.04 -31.86 -1.14
CA GLN A 138 -12.01 -32.31 -0.19
C GLN A 138 -11.43 -31.18 0.67
N TYR A 139 -11.88 -29.93 0.50
CA TYR A 139 -11.44 -28.79 1.31
C TYR A 139 -12.09 -28.78 2.70
N THR A 140 -11.76 -29.79 3.51
CA THR A 140 -12.31 -30.03 4.86
C THR A 140 -11.22 -30.54 5.82
N GLY A 141 -11.39 -30.35 7.13
CA GLY A 141 -10.49 -30.91 8.15
C GLY A 141 -9.02 -30.52 7.93
N GLU A 142 -8.14 -31.51 7.93
CA GLU A 142 -6.69 -31.30 7.79
C GLU A 142 -6.30 -30.63 6.46
N ALA A 143 -7.00 -30.89 5.36
CA ALA A 143 -6.69 -30.24 4.08
C ALA A 143 -6.90 -28.72 4.13
N ARG A 144 -7.93 -28.28 4.87
CA ARG A 144 -8.22 -26.86 5.08
C ARG A 144 -7.16 -26.21 5.98
N LYS A 145 -6.80 -26.88 7.07
CA LYS A 145 -5.76 -26.45 8.01
C LYS A 145 -4.39 -26.33 7.34
N GLU A 146 -4.04 -27.27 6.48
CA GLU A 146 -2.76 -27.31 5.78
C GLU A 146 -2.59 -26.12 4.81
N ILE A 147 -3.65 -25.75 4.07
CA ILE A 147 -3.64 -24.55 3.23
C ILE A 147 -3.44 -23.28 4.09
N ALA A 148 -4.10 -23.19 5.24
CA ALA A 148 -3.94 -22.06 6.16
C ALA A 148 -2.52 -22.00 6.75
N ARG A 149 -1.94 -23.15 7.11
CA ARG A 149 -0.56 -23.24 7.61
C ARG A 149 0.46 -22.83 6.56
N GLN A 150 0.34 -23.33 5.34
CA GLN A 150 1.22 -22.94 4.23
C GLN A 150 1.13 -21.43 3.97
N PHE A 151 -0.08 -20.86 3.95
CA PHE A 151 -0.23 -19.42 3.78
C PHE A 151 0.40 -18.63 4.94
N GLY A 152 0.22 -19.06 6.19
CA GLY A 152 0.86 -18.45 7.35
C GLY A 152 2.39 -18.53 7.31
N ALA A 153 2.93 -19.65 6.83
CA ALA A 153 4.38 -19.83 6.63
C ALA A 153 4.92 -18.91 5.53
N MET A 154 4.18 -18.71 4.43
CA MET A 154 4.55 -17.71 3.41
C MET A 154 4.59 -16.29 3.99
N LEU A 155 3.71 -15.98 4.94
CA LEU A 155 3.74 -14.71 5.69
C LEU A 155 4.84 -14.66 6.76
N SER A 156 5.68 -15.70 6.87
CA SER A 156 6.75 -15.84 7.86
C SER A 156 6.25 -15.72 9.31
N TYR A 157 5.02 -16.15 9.57
CA TYR A 157 4.52 -16.27 10.94
C TYR A 157 5.15 -17.49 11.62
N PRO A 158 5.49 -17.39 12.91
CA PRO A 158 5.95 -18.55 13.66
C PRO A 158 4.79 -19.54 13.84
N GLU A 159 5.11 -20.84 13.90
CA GLU A 159 4.12 -21.93 13.95
C GLU A 159 3.07 -21.75 15.05
N TRP A 160 3.50 -21.36 16.26
CA TRP A 160 2.59 -21.11 17.39
C TRP A 160 1.56 -20.02 17.08
N LYS A 161 1.92 -19.01 16.28
CA LYS A 161 1.01 -17.93 15.91
C LYS A 161 0.03 -18.39 14.84
N ILE A 162 0.50 -19.17 13.87
CA ILE A 162 -0.33 -19.80 12.85
C ILE A 162 -1.39 -20.67 13.53
N ASP A 163 -0.98 -21.50 14.49
CA ASP A 163 -1.87 -22.41 15.21
C ASP A 163 -2.90 -21.67 16.05
N GLY A 164 -2.49 -20.59 16.73
CA GLY A 164 -3.42 -19.73 17.45
C GLY A 164 -4.43 -19.04 16.53
N LEU A 165 -4.02 -18.58 15.36
CA LEU A 165 -4.92 -17.94 14.39
C LEU A 165 -5.94 -18.95 13.82
N ILE A 166 -5.49 -20.14 13.43
CA ILE A 166 -6.37 -21.20 12.92
C ILE A 166 -7.37 -21.61 14.00
N GLY A 167 -6.92 -21.88 15.24
CA GLY A 167 -7.82 -22.28 16.33
C GLY A 167 -8.94 -21.27 16.62
N ASN A 168 -8.62 -19.97 16.51
CA ASN A 168 -9.60 -18.90 16.74
C ASN A 168 -10.63 -18.75 15.62
N ASN A 169 -10.26 -19.06 14.37
CA ASN A 169 -11.12 -18.85 13.21
C ASN A 169 -11.82 -20.14 12.71
N SER A 170 -11.34 -21.33 13.09
CA SER A 170 -11.97 -22.61 12.74
C SER A 170 -13.14 -23.00 13.65
N SER A 171 -13.52 -22.14 14.60
CA SER A 171 -14.61 -22.36 15.57
C SER A 171 -15.97 -21.81 15.11
N GLY A 172 -16.11 -21.45 13.83
CA GLY A 172 -17.32 -20.88 13.23
C GLY A 172 -17.85 -21.65 12.04
#